data_AF-A0AAN8M2N8-F1
#
_entry.id   AF-A0AAN8M2N8-F1
#
_cell.length_a   1.000
_cell.length_b   1.000
_cell.length_c   1.000
_cell.angle_alpha   90.00
_cell.angle_beta   90.00
_cell.angle_gamma   90.00
#
_symmetry.space_group_name_H-M   'P 1'
#
loop_
_entity.id
_entity.type
_entity.pdbx_description
1 polymer ?
#
loop_
_entity_poly.entity_id
_entity_poly.type
_entity_poly.pdbx_seq_one_letter_code
_entity_poly.pdbx_strand_id
1 'polypeptide(L)'
;MKHFPMKPWNRFYQIFFSHRYYGVVTLVSIFQYSNVYCTTPKVQSLIDDRSIQAECLSYVTKHGQKRARLRDVFQLYCGLTPGTTVCDLCSRYSQQLQRVDERRLIHYGLMKALIHWLQKYPFKVTRDERSRPPRLYTGCHSYVKICCKTGMSYKELDERLENDPNIIVCWK
;
A
#
# COMPACT_ATOMS: atom_id res chain seq x y z
N MET A 1 17.53 -12.29 19.66
CA MET A 1 16.59 -11.17 19.38
C MET A 1 17.29 -10.17 18.47
N LYS A 2 16.97 -10.16 17.17
CA LYS A 2 17.59 -9.20 16.24
C LYS A 2 16.78 -7.90 16.28
N HIS A 3 17.33 -6.90 16.95
CA HIS A 3 16.87 -5.53 16.94
C HIS A 3 16.93 -5.01 15.49
N PHE A 4 15.77 -4.85 14.85
CA PHE A 4 15.67 -4.08 13.61
C PHE A 4 15.71 -2.60 13.99
N PRO A 5 16.75 -1.83 13.63
CA PRO A 5 16.76 -0.41 13.90
C PRO A 5 15.62 0.24 13.12
N MET A 6 14.58 0.70 13.83
CA MET A 6 13.59 1.63 13.30
C MET A 6 14.34 2.90 12.87
N LYS A 7 14.64 3.01 11.58
CA LYS A 7 15.18 4.25 11.02
C LYS A 7 14.12 5.35 11.13
N PRO A 8 14.50 6.58 11.49
CA PRO A 8 13.56 7.69 11.62
C PRO A 8 13.05 8.05 10.22
N TRP A 9 11.80 7.70 9.93
CA TRP A 9 11.13 7.95 8.66
C TRP A 9 10.65 9.41 8.58
N ASN A 10 11.60 10.30 8.38
CA ASN A 10 11.39 11.65 7.86
C ASN A 10 12.49 11.91 6.84
N ARG A 11 12.38 11.35 5.62
CA ARG A 11 13.09 11.81 4.43
C ARG A 11 12.43 11.24 3.15
N PHE A 12 11.75 12.13 2.45
CA PHE A 12 11.48 12.17 1.00
C PHE A 12 10.74 10.99 0.36
N TYR A 13 9.42 11.18 0.24
CA TYR A 13 8.70 11.27 -1.05
C TYR A 13 9.56 11.03 -2.30
N GLN A 14 9.91 9.78 -2.59
CA GLN A 14 10.47 9.44 -3.89
C GLN A 14 9.30 9.36 -4.88
N ILE A 15 8.89 10.54 -5.35
CA ILE A 15 8.18 10.67 -6.63
C ILE A 15 9.04 9.92 -7.65
N PHE A 16 8.42 9.03 -8.42
CA PHE A 16 9.07 8.29 -9.50
C PHE A 16 9.46 9.28 -10.61
N PHE A 17 10.52 10.04 -10.39
CA PHE A 17 11.18 10.88 -11.38
C PHE A 17 12.25 10.04 -12.08
N SER A 18 11.84 9.31 -13.11
CA SER A 18 12.71 9.08 -14.26
C SER A 18 11.89 9.18 -15.54
N HIS A 19 11.95 10.37 -16.14
CA HIS A 19 11.69 10.69 -17.55
C HIS A 19 11.70 9.45 -18.48
N ARG A 20 10.79 9.31 -19.46
CA ARG A 20 10.56 10.28 -20.53
C ARG A 20 9.40 9.86 -21.46
N TYR A 21 8.72 10.88 -22.01
CA TYR A 21 7.79 10.89 -23.15
C TYR A 21 6.35 10.41 -22.93
N TYR A 22 5.41 11.28 -23.36
CA TYR A 22 3.95 11.20 -23.30
C TYR A 22 3.32 11.65 -21.97
N GLY A 23 2.59 12.77 -22.06
CA GLY A 23 1.94 13.49 -20.97
C GLY A 23 0.82 12.73 -20.28
N VAL A 24 1.16 11.64 -19.60
CA VAL A 24 0.31 10.96 -18.63
C VAL A 24 1.17 10.64 -17.41
N VAL A 25 1.18 11.56 -16.44
CA VAL A 25 1.75 11.29 -15.11
C VAL A 25 0.80 10.31 -14.43
N THR A 26 1.06 9.02 -14.61
CA THR A 26 0.36 7.99 -13.84
C THR A 26 0.87 8.12 -12.41
N LEU A 27 0.06 8.69 -11.53
CA LEU A 27 0.30 8.76 -10.09
C LEU A 27 0.29 7.33 -9.53
N VAL A 28 1.38 6.58 -9.74
CA VAL A 28 1.62 5.34 -9.01
C VAL A 28 1.75 5.75 -7.55
N SER A 29 0.80 5.26 -6.75
CA SER A 29 0.67 5.60 -5.33
C SER A 29 2.02 5.54 -4.64
N ILE A 30 2.37 6.64 -3.97
CA ILE A 30 3.66 6.82 -3.29
C ILE A 30 3.87 5.61 -2.37
N PHE A 31 4.87 4.79 -2.70
CA PHE A 31 5.19 3.59 -1.94
C PHE A 31 5.57 4.02 -0.51
N GLN A 32 4.77 3.59 0.47
CA GLN A 32 5.01 3.83 1.89
C GLN A 32 4.84 2.52 2.64
N TYR A 33 5.71 2.26 3.62
CA TYR A 33 5.64 1.01 4.41
C TYR A 33 4.35 0.88 5.23
N SER A 34 3.68 2.00 5.55
CA SER A 34 2.38 2.05 6.22
C SER A 34 1.20 1.77 5.28
N ASN A 35 1.42 1.70 3.97
CA ASN A 35 0.34 1.39 3.04
C ASN A 35 -0.11 -0.06 3.21
N VAL A 36 -1.40 -0.29 3.04
CA VAL A 36 -2.03 -1.61 3.04
C VAL A 36 -2.38 -1.97 1.61
N TYR A 37 -1.94 -3.13 1.15
CA TYR A 37 -2.28 -3.65 -0.18
C TYR A 37 -3.04 -4.95 -0.04
N CYS A 38 -3.89 -5.23 -1.01
CA CYS A 38 -4.67 -6.46 -1.04
C CYS A 38 -4.53 -7.15 -2.38
N THR A 39 -4.45 -8.47 -2.32
CA THR A 39 -4.28 -9.29 -3.51
C THR A 39 -5.62 -9.50 -4.21
N THR A 40 -5.60 -9.31 -5.53
CA THR A 40 -6.76 -9.54 -6.40
C THR A 40 -6.76 -10.99 -6.89
N PRO A 41 -7.91 -11.56 -7.28
CA PRO A 41 -7.94 -12.90 -7.89
C PRO A 41 -7.10 -12.99 -9.17
N LYS A 42 -6.77 -11.86 -9.80
CA LYS A 42 -5.86 -11.79 -10.95
C LYS A 42 -4.46 -12.29 -10.62
N VAL A 43 -4.07 -12.40 -9.35
CA VAL A 43 -2.82 -13.05 -8.95
C VAL A 43 -2.68 -14.47 -9.51
N GLN A 44 -3.79 -15.16 -9.81
CA GLN A 44 -3.77 -16.48 -10.45
C GLN A 44 -3.13 -16.46 -11.84
N SER A 45 -3.18 -15.32 -12.56
CA SER A 45 -2.51 -15.18 -13.85
C SER A 45 -0.98 -15.30 -13.75
N LEU A 46 -0.40 -15.10 -12.56
CA LEU A 46 1.02 -15.42 -12.31
C LEU A 46 1.28 -16.92 -12.32
N ILE A 47 0.30 -17.80 -12.20
CA ILE A 47 0.48 -19.25 -12.26
C ILE A 47 0.19 -19.77 -13.67
N ASP A 48 -0.84 -19.21 -14.31
CA ASP A 48 -1.30 -19.69 -15.62
C ASP A 48 -0.38 -19.26 -16.76
N ASP A 49 0.22 -18.06 -16.68
CA ASP A 49 0.93 -17.45 -17.81
C ASP A 49 2.45 -17.38 -17.57
N ARG A 50 3.20 -18.21 -18.31
CA ARG A 50 4.68 -18.27 -18.18
C ARG A 50 5.37 -16.99 -18.63
N SER A 51 4.75 -16.21 -19.51
CA SER A 51 5.32 -14.94 -19.97
C SER A 51 5.36 -13.91 -18.83
N ILE A 52 4.22 -13.76 -18.13
CA ILE A 52 4.06 -12.88 -16.97
C ILE A 52 4.94 -13.36 -15.81
N GLN A 53 5.05 -14.67 -15.60
CA GLN A 53 5.99 -15.23 -14.62
C GLN A 53 7.43 -14.80 -14.87
N ALA A 54 7.91 -14.97 -16.10
CA ALA A 54 9.29 -14.66 -16.44
C ALA A 54 9.58 -13.17 -16.27
N GLU A 55 8.67 -12.32 -16.75
CA GLU A 55 8.71 -10.87 -16.61
C GLU A 55 8.69 -10.45 -15.14
N CYS A 56 7.72 -10.93 -14.35
CA CYS A 56 7.58 -10.64 -12.93
C CYS A 56 8.86 -11.00 -12.18
N LEU A 57 9.34 -12.23 -12.33
CA LEU A 57 10.56 -12.70 -11.65
C LEU A 57 11.78 -11.86 -12.05
N SER A 58 11.91 -11.49 -13.31
CA SER A 58 13.01 -10.63 -13.78
C SER A 58 12.92 -9.22 -13.19
N TYR A 59 11.71 -8.68 -13.07
CA TYR A 59 11.48 -7.33 -12.57
C TYR A 59 11.70 -7.24 -11.05
N VAL A 60 11.18 -8.19 -10.28
CA VAL A 60 11.19 -8.15 -8.80
C VAL A 60 12.48 -8.68 -8.19
N THR A 61 13.32 -9.40 -8.94
CA THR A 61 14.61 -9.90 -8.43
C THR A 61 15.56 -8.74 -8.14
N LYS A 62 16.21 -8.76 -6.97
CA LYS A 62 17.27 -7.80 -6.62
C LYS A 62 18.47 -7.95 -7.55
N HIS A 63 19.03 -6.83 -8.01
CA HIS A 63 20.24 -6.85 -8.84
C HIS A 63 21.40 -7.55 -8.10
N GLY A 64 22.14 -8.41 -8.83
CA GLY A 64 23.28 -9.15 -8.28
C GLY A 64 22.91 -10.35 -7.39
N GLN A 65 21.62 -10.71 -7.28
CA GLN A 65 21.16 -11.87 -6.52
C GLN A 65 20.70 -13.01 -7.44
N LYS A 66 20.66 -14.23 -6.89
CA LYS A 66 20.04 -15.37 -7.58
C LYS A 66 18.57 -15.08 -7.85
N ARG A 67 18.08 -15.48 -9.03
CA ARG A 67 16.69 -15.30 -9.48
C ARG A 67 15.70 -15.74 -8.38
N ALA A 68 14.75 -14.87 -8.06
CA ALA A 68 13.68 -15.18 -7.12
C ALA A 68 12.85 -16.38 -7.61
N ARG A 69 12.31 -17.17 -6.68
CA ARG A 69 11.43 -18.29 -7.03
C ARG A 69 10.00 -17.78 -7.14
N LEU A 70 9.24 -18.34 -8.10
CA LEU A 70 7.82 -18.03 -8.24
C LEU A 70 7.04 -18.28 -6.96
N ARG A 71 7.34 -19.39 -6.26
CA ARG A 71 6.74 -19.71 -4.95
C ARG A 71 6.94 -18.58 -3.93
N ASP A 72 8.13 -17.99 -3.86
CA ASP A 72 8.44 -16.95 -2.87
C ASP A 72 7.67 -15.67 -3.20
N VAL A 73 7.60 -15.28 -4.47
CA VAL A 73 6.83 -14.13 -4.95
C VAL A 73 5.33 -14.33 -4.77
N PHE A 74 4.82 -15.52 -5.07
CA PHE A 74 3.42 -15.85 -4.89
C PHE A 74 3.03 -15.85 -3.40
N GLN A 75 3.89 -16.36 -2.52
CA GLN A 75 3.71 -16.28 -1.07
C GLN A 75 3.68 -14.83 -0.58
N LEU A 76 4.55 -13.96 -1.11
CA LEU A 76 4.54 -12.54 -0.77
C LEU A 76 3.22 -11.87 -1.18
N TYR A 77 2.70 -12.17 -2.38
CA TYR A 77 1.38 -11.69 -2.79
C TYR A 77 0.26 -12.28 -1.92
N CYS A 78 0.26 -13.58 -1.62
CA CYS A 78 -0.75 -14.17 -0.73
C CYS A 78 -0.70 -13.61 0.70
N GLY A 79 0.45 -13.11 1.15
CA GLY A 79 0.59 -12.45 2.44
C GLY A 79 -0.04 -11.05 2.52
N LEU A 80 -0.31 -10.42 1.38
CA LEU A 80 -0.98 -9.13 1.30
C LEU A 80 -2.49 -9.29 1.52
N THR A 81 -2.89 -9.06 2.77
CA THR A 81 -4.28 -9.18 3.25
C THR A 81 -4.80 -7.84 3.75
N PRO A 82 -6.13 -7.63 3.77
CA PRO A 82 -6.72 -6.44 4.37
C PRO A 82 -6.25 -6.30 5.82
N GLY A 83 -5.48 -5.25 6.12
CA GLY A 83 -4.92 -4.98 7.44
C GLY A 83 -3.43 -5.33 7.62
N THR A 84 -2.79 -5.98 6.65
CA THR A 84 -1.33 -6.19 6.66
C THR A 84 -0.66 -5.02 5.94
N THR A 85 0.18 -4.26 6.64
CA THR A 85 0.98 -3.20 6.01
C THR A 85 2.16 -3.79 5.26
N VAL A 86 2.77 -3.03 4.34
CA VAL A 86 4.04 -3.45 3.72
C VAL A 86 5.14 -3.66 4.76
N CYS A 87 5.13 -2.88 5.85
CA CYS A 87 6.06 -3.07 6.97
C CYS A 87 5.90 -4.45 7.63
N ASP A 88 4.65 -4.84 7.88
CA ASP A 88 4.33 -6.15 8.47
C ASP A 88 4.70 -7.28 7.51
N LEU A 89 4.42 -7.11 6.22
CA LEU A 89 4.83 -8.05 5.18
C LEU A 89 6.36 -8.23 5.19
N CYS A 90 7.11 -7.13 5.23
CA CYS A 90 8.57 -7.18 5.24
C CYS A 90 9.13 -7.88 6.48
N SER A 91 8.49 -7.69 7.63
CA SER A 91 8.87 -8.34 8.88
C SER A 91 8.58 -9.84 8.84
N ARG A 92 7.40 -10.25 8.32
CA ARG A 92 6.98 -11.66 8.24
C ARG A 92 7.75 -12.47 7.19
N TYR A 93 8.00 -11.89 6.02
CA TYR A 93 8.61 -12.58 4.87
C TYR A 93 10.05 -12.14 4.59
N SER A 94 10.78 -11.81 5.65
CA SER A 94 12.17 -11.32 5.56
C SER A 94 13.11 -12.28 4.82
N GLN A 95 12.87 -13.60 4.87
CA GLN A 95 13.65 -14.61 4.15
C GLN A 95 13.42 -14.55 2.64
N GLN A 96 12.18 -14.46 2.18
CA GLN A 96 11.81 -14.34 0.78
C GLN A 96 12.32 -13.02 0.19
N LEU A 97 12.27 -11.94 0.97
CA LEU A 97 12.76 -10.61 0.60
C LEU A 97 14.29 -10.49 0.53
N GLN A 98 15.06 -11.53 0.88
CA GLN A 98 16.50 -11.52 0.61
C GLN A 98 16.79 -11.45 -0.89
N ARG A 99 15.92 -12.04 -1.72
CA ARG A 99 16.09 -12.11 -3.18
C ARG A 99 15.12 -11.21 -3.95
N VAL A 100 14.01 -10.84 -3.33
CA VAL A 100 12.95 -10.02 -3.91
C VAL A 100 13.06 -8.58 -3.40
N ASP A 101 12.95 -7.61 -4.30
CA ASP A 101 12.83 -6.19 -3.98
C ASP A 101 11.37 -5.85 -3.69
N GLU A 102 11.08 -5.46 -2.46
CA GLU A 102 9.72 -5.15 -2.01
C GLU A 102 9.10 -3.97 -2.78
N ARG A 103 9.90 -2.98 -3.19
CA ARG A 103 9.40 -1.81 -3.93
C ARG A 103 8.99 -2.23 -5.34
N ARG A 104 9.84 -3.04 -5.99
CA ARG A 104 9.55 -3.57 -7.33
C ARG A 104 8.40 -4.56 -7.33
N LEU A 105 8.26 -5.37 -6.27
CA LEU A 105 7.14 -6.28 -6.09
C LEU A 105 5.80 -5.51 -6.03
N ILE A 106 5.71 -4.49 -5.18
CA ILE A 106 4.49 -3.68 -5.06
C ILE A 106 4.23 -2.91 -6.34
N HIS A 107 5.26 -2.32 -6.95
CA HIS A 107 5.11 -1.60 -8.22
C HIS A 107 4.59 -2.52 -9.32
N TYR A 108 5.22 -3.67 -9.55
CA TYR A 108 4.77 -4.63 -10.56
C TYR A 108 3.35 -5.14 -10.29
N GLY A 109 3.04 -5.40 -9.02
CA GLY A 109 1.71 -5.82 -8.60
C GLY A 109 0.63 -4.78 -8.94
N LEU A 110 0.90 -3.50 -8.70
CA LEU A 110 0.00 -2.41 -9.04
C LEU A 110 -0.11 -2.23 -10.57
N MET A 111 1.01 -2.28 -11.28
CA MET A 111 1.07 -2.12 -12.74
C MET A 111 0.24 -3.20 -13.46
N LYS A 112 0.30 -4.45 -13.01
CA LYS A 112 -0.47 -5.57 -13.60
C LYS A 112 -1.85 -5.77 -12.96
N ALA A 113 -2.23 -4.95 -11.97
CA ALA A 113 -3.45 -5.06 -11.16
C ALA A 113 -3.60 -6.40 -10.42
N LEU A 114 -2.48 -7.00 -10.01
CA LEU A 114 -2.43 -8.20 -9.16
C LEU A 114 -2.69 -7.86 -7.69
N ILE A 115 -2.43 -6.60 -7.32
CA ILE A 115 -2.77 -6.03 -6.03
C ILE A 115 -3.46 -4.69 -6.23
N HIS A 116 -4.28 -4.30 -5.26
CA HIS A 116 -4.86 -2.98 -5.17
C HIS A 116 -4.46 -2.32 -3.85
N TRP A 117 -4.32 -0.99 -3.88
CA TRP A 117 -4.03 -0.21 -2.68
C TRP A 117 -5.32 0.05 -1.92
N LEU A 118 -5.34 -0.27 -0.62
CA LEU A 118 -6.44 0.09 0.26
C LEU A 118 -6.12 1.39 1.00
N GLN A 119 -7.10 2.30 0.99
CA GLN A 119 -7.07 3.52 1.80
C GLN A 119 -8.19 3.50 2.83
N LYS A 120 -7.92 4.09 4.00
CA LYS A 120 -8.93 4.35 5.02
C LYS A 120 -9.76 5.58 4.61
N TYR A 121 -11.08 5.47 4.74
CA TYR A 121 -12.07 6.52 4.49
C TYR A 121 -13.01 6.64 5.69
N PRO A 122 -12.85 7.66 6.55
CA PRO A 122 -13.74 7.89 7.67
C PRO A 122 -15.06 8.47 7.17
N PHE A 123 -16.15 7.91 7.69
CA PHE A 123 -17.52 8.28 7.40
C PHE A 123 -18.25 8.56 8.72
N LYS A 124 -18.77 9.78 8.88
CA LYS A 124 -19.57 10.13 10.05
C LYS A 124 -21.03 9.76 9.81
N VAL A 125 -21.53 8.78 10.56
CA VAL A 125 -22.95 8.40 10.61
C VAL A 125 -23.68 9.45 11.44
N THR A 126 -24.18 10.50 10.79
CA THR A 126 -25.00 11.51 11.47
C THR A 126 -26.46 11.07 11.36
N ARG A 127 -27.13 10.79 12.49
CA ARG A 127 -28.57 10.48 12.52
C ARG A 127 -29.47 11.74 12.55
N ASP A 128 -28.87 12.92 12.60
CA ASP A 128 -29.58 14.19 12.82
C ASP A 128 -29.40 15.14 11.63
N GLU A 129 -30.48 15.41 10.90
CA GLU A 129 -30.54 16.23 9.68
C GLU A 129 -30.17 17.71 9.91
N ARG A 130 -30.04 18.14 11.17
CA ARG A 130 -29.93 19.58 11.53
C ARG A 130 -28.51 20.09 11.69
N SER A 131 -27.50 19.22 11.76
CA SER A 131 -26.09 19.64 11.83
C SER A 131 -25.42 19.40 10.47
N ARG A 132 -25.02 20.48 9.78
CA ARG A 132 -24.23 20.37 8.54
C ARG A 132 -22.99 19.52 8.88
N PRO A 133 -22.82 18.31 8.32
CA PRO A 133 -21.68 17.49 8.66
C PRO A 133 -20.41 18.28 8.28
N PRO A 134 -19.36 18.28 9.13
CA PRO A 134 -18.08 18.84 8.73
C PRO A 134 -17.70 18.21 7.38
N ARG A 135 -17.49 19.05 6.35
CA ARG A 135 -17.37 18.64 4.93
C ARG A 135 -16.23 17.65 4.61
N LEU A 136 -15.51 17.17 5.63
CA LEU A 136 -14.34 16.33 5.56
C LEU A 136 -14.65 14.84 5.82
N TYR A 137 -15.67 14.49 6.62
CA TYR A 137 -15.96 13.10 7.04
C TYR A 137 -17.12 12.45 6.27
N THR A 138 -17.21 12.74 4.97
CA THR A 138 -18.29 12.27 4.09
C THR A 138 -18.05 10.87 3.53
N GLY A 139 -16.96 10.18 3.90
CA GLY A 139 -16.52 8.92 3.27
C GLY A 139 -15.88 9.09 1.88
N CYS A 140 -15.84 10.30 1.32
CA CYS A 140 -15.21 10.61 0.03
C CYS A 140 -13.76 11.11 0.15
N HIS A 141 -13.26 11.28 1.37
CA HIS A 141 -11.92 11.79 1.64
C HIS A 141 -11.10 10.68 2.31
N SER A 142 -10.00 10.27 1.68
CA SER A 142 -9.07 9.34 2.29
C SER A 142 -8.33 10.02 3.45
N TYR A 143 -7.80 9.23 4.38
CA TYR A 143 -6.97 9.73 5.48
C TYR A 143 -5.88 10.70 4.99
N VAL A 144 -5.20 10.36 3.88
CA VAL A 144 -4.18 11.22 3.24
C VAL A 144 -4.76 12.62 2.95
N LYS A 145 -5.93 12.67 2.30
CA LYS A 145 -6.58 13.93 1.90
C LYS A 145 -7.04 14.74 3.10
N ILE A 146 -7.42 14.09 4.19
CA ILE A 146 -7.83 14.75 5.43
C ILE A 146 -6.59 15.34 6.11
N CYS A 147 -5.55 14.54 6.35
CA CYS A 147 -4.28 15.00 6.94
C CYS A 147 -3.67 16.18 6.16
N CYS A 148 -3.67 16.12 4.82
CA CYS A 148 -3.16 17.24 4.01
C CYS A 148 -4.00 18.52 4.15
N LYS A 149 -5.31 18.41 4.37
CA LYS A 149 -6.20 19.57 4.55
C LYS A 149 -6.19 20.10 5.98
N THR A 150 -6.01 19.23 6.97
CA THR A 150 -6.07 19.60 8.40
C THR A 150 -4.69 19.87 9.01
N GLY A 151 -3.61 19.49 8.33
CA GLY A 151 -2.24 19.57 8.87
C GLY A 151 -1.94 18.55 9.97
N MET A 152 -2.87 17.65 10.28
CA MET A 152 -2.73 16.65 11.35
C MET A 152 -1.93 15.44 10.90
N SER A 153 -1.22 14.81 11.83
CA SER A 153 -0.59 13.51 11.63
C SER A 153 -1.64 12.37 11.58
N TYR A 154 -1.25 11.21 11.06
CA TYR A 154 -2.11 10.02 11.04
C TYR A 154 -2.52 9.55 12.44
N LYS A 155 -1.63 9.69 13.44
CA LYS A 155 -1.92 9.32 14.84
C LYS A 155 -2.96 10.23 15.46
N GLU A 156 -2.77 11.54 15.35
CA GLU A 156 -3.74 12.52 15.86
C GLU A 156 -5.10 12.36 15.17
N LEU A 157 -5.11 12.00 13.87
CA LEU A 157 -6.33 11.71 13.16
C LEU A 157 -7.01 10.42 13.68
N ASP A 158 -6.28 9.33 13.89
CA ASP A 158 -6.85 8.09 14.47
C ASP A 158 -7.39 8.34 15.88
N GLU A 159 -6.63 9.01 16.77
CA GLU A 159 -7.09 9.37 18.13
C GLU A 159 -8.37 10.22 18.10
N ARG A 160 -8.44 11.18 17.18
CA ARG A 160 -9.62 12.04 17.05
C ARG A 160 -10.85 11.30 16.50
N LEU A 161 -10.64 10.30 15.66
CA LEU A 161 -11.71 9.47 15.11
C LEU A 161 -12.19 8.41 16.12
N GLU A 162 -11.29 7.83 16.91
CA GLU A 162 -11.63 6.88 17.99
C GLU A 162 -12.47 7.52 19.10
N ASN A 163 -12.28 8.82 19.34
CA ASN A 163 -13.06 9.58 20.33
C ASN A 163 -14.50 9.93 19.89
N ASP A 164 -14.87 9.79 18.60
CA ASP A 164 -16.23 10.08 18.11
C ASP A 164 -16.96 8.76 17.75
N PRO A 165 -17.90 8.27 18.59
CA PRO A 165 -18.59 7.00 18.37
C PRO A 165 -19.47 6.98 17.11
N ASN A 166 -19.68 8.12 16.45
CA ASN A 166 -20.44 8.21 15.22
C ASN A 166 -19.59 8.05 13.95
N ILE A 167 -18.28 7.82 14.06
CA ILE A 167 -17.40 7.70 12.90
C ILE A 167 -17.05 6.24 12.63
N ILE A 168 -17.38 5.79 11.42
CA ILE A 168 -17.03 4.46 10.90
C ILE A 168 -15.91 4.65 9.87
N VAL A 169 -14.83 3.85 9.98
CA VAL A 169 -13.75 3.86 9.00
C VAL A 169 -13.92 2.70 8.03
N CYS A 170 -14.17 3.02 6.76
CA CYS A 170 -14.23 2.04 5.68
C CYS A 170 -12.88 1.93 4.97
N TRP A 171 -12.52 0.73 4.55
CA TRP A 171 -11.37 0.51 3.67
C TRP A 171 -11.87 0.43 2.23
N LYS A 172 -11.31 1.26 1.34
CA LYS A 172 -11.69 1.31 -0.08
C LYS A 172 -10.45 1.42 -0.96
#